data_AF-A0A7X9QSD1-F1
#
_entry.id   AF-A0A7X9QSD1-F1
#
_cell.length_a   1.000
_cell.length_b   1.000
_cell.length_c   1.000
_cell.angle_alpha   90.00
_cell.angle_beta   90.00
_cell.angle_gamma   90.00
#
_symmetry.space_group_name_H-M   'P 1'
#
loop_
_entity.id
_entity.type
_entity.pdbx_description
1 polymer ?
#
loop_
_entity_poly.entity_id
_entity_poly.type
_entity_poly.pdbx_seq_one_letter_code
_entity_poly.pdbx_strand_id
1 'polypeptide(L)' 'MLGEVLSGIIGFTILLSGIFYNRSYHEKKKNFKGGGNGTIIGEIFYTILVNSPYFIVKIILIIMGLIILILVILSHYGFV' A
#
# COMPACT_ATOMS: atom_id res chain seq x y z
N MET A 1 7.33 -4.96 21.41
CA MET A 1 5.90 -4.71 21.77
C MET A 1 5.29 -3.48 21.10
N LEU A 2 5.57 -2.22 21.50
CA LEU A 2 4.86 -1.05 20.90
C LEU A 2 5.10 -0.93 19.37
N GLY A 3 6.33 -1.15 18.92
CA GLY A 3 6.69 -1.12 17.50
C GLY A 3 6.01 -2.20 16.65
N GLU A 4 5.86 -3.42 17.18
CA GLU A 4 5.11 -4.51 16.53
C GLU A 4 3.62 -4.15 16.39
N VAL A 5 3.02 -3.60 17.45
CA VAL A 5 1.61 -3.18 17.42
C VAL A 5 1.38 -2.09 16.38
N LEU A 6 2.23 -1.06 16.35
CA LEU A 6 2.15 0.01 15.34
C LEU A 6 2.33 -0.54 13.92
N SER A 7 3.33 -1.41 13.73
CA SER A 7 3.60 -2.02 12.42
C SER A 7 2.46 -2.93 11.98
N GLY A 8 1.83 -3.66 12.91
CA GLY A 8 0.65 -4.47 12.66
C GLY A 8 -0.56 -3.63 12.24
N ILE A 9 -0.80 -2.50 12.91
CA ILE A 9 -1.87 -1.54 12.54
C ILE A 9 -1.63 -0.96 11.14
N ILE A 10 -0.39 -0.61 10.81
CA ILE A 10 -0.01 -0.10 9.48
C ILE A 10 -0.24 -1.18 8.42
N GLY A 11 0.27 -2.40 8.64
CA GLY A 11 0.08 -3.53 7.72
C GLY A 11 -1.40 -3.86 7.49
N PHE A 12 -2.20 -3.85 8.57
CA PHE A 12 -3.63 -4.08 8.49
C PHE A 12 -4.37 -2.99 7.72
N THR A 13 -4.01 -1.72 7.94
CA THR A 13 -4.61 -0.58 7.22
C THR A 13 -4.29 -0.62 5.73
N ILE A 14 -3.06 -0.99 5.37
CA ILE A 14 -2.64 -1.19 3.97
C ILE A 14 -3.42 -2.35 3.34
N LEU A 15 -3.57 -3.46 4.06
CA LEU A 15 -4.35 -4.62 3.60
C LEU A 15 -5.81 -4.25 3.35
N LEU A 16 -6.47 -3.57 4.30
CA LEU A 16 -7.83 -3.07 4.13
C LEU A 16 -7.94 -2.13 2.93
N SER A 17 -6.98 -1.22 2.77
CA SER A 17 -6.93 -0.31 1.62
C SER A 17 -6.86 -1.07 0.30
N GLY A 18 -6.10 -2.16 0.24
CA GLY A 18 -6.06 -3.07 -0.91
C GLY A 18 -7.39 -3.79 -1.15
N ILE A 19 -8.00 -4.37 -0.11
CA ILE A 19 -9.29 -5.09 -0.22
C ILE A 19 -10.39 -4.17 -0.76
N PHE A 20 -10.50 -2.97 -0.17
CA PHE A 20 -11.49 -1.97 -0.55
C PHE A 20 -11.10 -1.16 -1.81
N TYR A 21 -9.90 -1.37 -2.36
CA TYR A 21 -9.49 -0.73 -3.60
C TYR A 21 -10.40 -1.18 -4.73
N ASN A 22 -11.14 -0.22 -5.30
CA ASN A 22 -12.07 -0.46 -6.38
C ASN A 22 -11.72 0.39 -7.61
N ARG A 23 -12.26 -0.03 -8.75
CA ARG A 23 -12.02 0.64 -10.03
C ARG A 23 -12.48 2.09 -10.04
N SER A 24 -13.63 2.39 -9.43
CA SER A 24 -14.19 3.76 -9.37
C SER A 24 -13.25 4.72 -8.64
N TYR A 25 -12.65 4.28 -7.54
CA TYR A 25 -11.67 5.04 -6.76
C TYR A 25 -10.39 5.28 -7.57
N HIS A 26 -9.90 4.25 -8.27
CA HIS A 26 -8.73 4.36 -9.13
C HIS A 26 -8.93 5.35 -10.29
N GLU A 27 -10.06 5.27 -10.98
CA GLU A 27 -10.38 6.17 -12.11
C GLU A 27 -10.60 7.61 -11.63
N LYS A 28 -11.21 7.83 -10.46
CA LYS A 28 -11.30 9.18 -9.85
C LYS A 28 -9.91 9.75 -9.56
N LYS A 29 -8.99 8.92 -9.05
CA LYS A 29 -7.62 9.32 -8.73
C LYS A 29 -6.78 9.59 -9.97
N LYS A 30 -7.00 8.85 -11.07
CA LYS A 30 -6.37 9.11 -12.37
C LYS A 30 -6.74 10.47 -12.95
N ASN A 31 -7.95 10.94 -12.68
CA ASN A 31 -8.41 12.27 -13.09
C ASN A 31 -8.01 13.39 -12.09
N PHE A 32 -7.41 13.02 -10.95
CA PHE A 32 -6.96 13.98 -9.96
C PHE A 32 -5.56 14.49 -10.33
N LYS A 33 -5.42 15.79 -10.61
CA LYS A 33 -4.14 16.46 -10.89
C LYS A 33 -3.28 16.67 -9.62
N GLY A 34 -3.33 15.75 -8.67
CA GLY A 34 -2.48 15.79 -7.48
C GLY A 34 -1.17 15.09 -7.78
N GLY A 35 -0.17 15.83 -8.28
CA GLY A 35 1.13 15.28 -8.65
C GLY A 35 1.88 14.63 -7.47
N GLY A 36 2.89 13.82 -7.79
CA GLY A 36 3.85 13.32 -6.81
C GLY A 36 4.48 14.46 -6.01
N ASN A 37 5.08 14.17 -4.86
CA ASN A 37 5.47 15.11 -3.80
C ASN A 37 6.56 16.18 -4.18
N GLY A 38 6.59 16.66 -5.43
CA GLY A 38 7.57 17.60 -6.01
C GLY A 38 8.92 16.98 -6.35
N THR A 39 9.20 15.77 -5.85
CA THR A 39 10.45 15.05 -6.10
C THR A 39 10.34 14.17 -7.35
N ILE A 40 11.42 14.07 -8.14
CA ILE A 40 11.51 13.21 -9.34
C ILE A 40 11.09 11.76 -9.03
N ILE A 41 11.58 11.19 -7.92
CA ILE A 41 11.25 9.81 -7.52
C ILE A 41 9.76 9.69 -7.19
N GLY A 42 9.21 10.64 -6.43
CA GLY A 42 7.80 10.67 -6.09
C GLY A 42 6.88 10.82 -7.31
N GLU A 43 7.28 11.59 -8.33
CA GLU A 43 6.52 11.73 -9.57
C GLU A 43 6.57 10.48 -10.44
N ILE A 44 7.73 9.82 -10.55
CA ILE A 44 7.85 8.53 -11.25
C ILE A 44 6.96 7.49 -10.57
N PHE A 45 7.03 7.41 -9.25
CA PHE A 45 6.24 6.46 -8.47
C PHE A 45 4.73 6.73 -8.61
N TYR A 46 4.33 8.00 -8.52
CA TYR A 46 2.95 8.43 -8.74
C TYR A 46 2.45 8.07 -10.14
N THR A 47 3.24 8.36 -11.17
CA THR A 47 2.90 8.10 -12.57
C THR A 47 2.71 6.60 -12.82
N ILE A 48 3.59 5.75 -12.28
CA ILE A 48 3.46 4.30 -12.38
C ILE A 48 2.16 3.84 -11.70
N LEU A 49 1.87 4.32 -10.49
CA LEU A 49 0.67 3.95 -9.74
C LEU A 49 -0.64 4.37 -10.43
N VAL A 50 -0.66 5.57 -11.03
CA VAL A 50 -1.86 6.14 -11.67
C VAL A 50 -2.11 5.56 -13.06
N ASN A 51 -1.05 5.24 -13.80
CA ASN A 51 -1.20 4.64 -15.14
C ASN A 51 -1.35 3.12 -15.11
N SER A 52 -1.00 2.46 -14.00
CA SER A 52 -1.20 1.03 -13.83
C SER A 52 -2.69 0.66 -13.75
N PRO A 53 -3.12 -0.47 -14.32
CA PRO A 53 -4.48 -0.97 -14.11
C PRO A 53 -4.83 -1.11 -12.63
N TYR A 54 -6.08 -0.79 -12.28
CA TYR A 54 -6.55 -0.80 -10.88
C TYR A 54 -6.30 -2.13 -10.16
N PHE A 55 -6.39 -3.25 -10.87
CA PHE A 55 -6.16 -4.58 -10.30
C PHE A 55 -4.70 -4.81 -9.91
N ILE A 56 -3.75 -4.22 -10.63
CA ILE A 56 -2.32 -4.30 -10.29
C ILE A 56 -2.06 -3.55 -8.99
N VAL A 57 -2.57 -2.31 -8.88
CA VAL A 57 -2.46 -1.51 -7.66
C VAL A 57 -3.11 -2.21 -6.47
N LYS A 58 -4.29 -2.82 -6.69
CA LYS A 58 -4.97 -3.65 -5.69
C LYS A 58 -4.10 -4.79 -5.19
N ILE A 59 -3.51 -5.57 -6.10
CA ILE A 59 -2.67 -6.72 -5.78
C ILE A 59 -1.43 -6.26 -4.99
N ILE A 60 -0.77 -5.18 -5.40
CA ILE A 60 0.40 -4.62 -4.72
C ILE A 60 0.07 -4.25 -3.26
N LEU A 61 -1.05 -3.54 -3.04
CA LEU A 61 -1.48 -3.16 -1.68
C LEU A 61 -1.76 -4.38 -0.81
N ILE A 62 -2.43 -5.40 -1.34
CA ILE A 62 -2.73 -6.64 -0.61
C ILE A 62 -1.43 -7.37 -0.25
N ILE A 63 -0.52 -7.54 -1.22
CA ILE A 63 0.76 -8.22 -1.01
C ILE A 63 1.61 -7.48 0.03
N MET A 64 1.73 -6.14 -0.09
CA MET A 64 2.47 -5.33 0.88
C MET A 64 1.90 -5.46 2.29
N GLY A 65 0.56 -5.38 2.44
CA GLY A 65 -0.10 -5.56 3.72
C GLY A 65 0.18 -6.93 4.34
N LEU A 66 0.08 -8.00 3.53
CA LEU A 66 0.38 -9.37 3.97
C LEU A 66 1.84 -9.53 4.38
N ILE A 67 2.79 -9.00 3.60
CA ILE A 67 4.22 -9.08 3.94
C ILE A 67 4.49 -8.42 5.29
N ILE A 68 3.94 -7.22 5.53
CA ILE A 68 4.13 -6.51 6.80
C ILE A 68 3.54 -7.33 7.96
N LEU A 69 2.33 -7.87 7.79
CA LEU A 69 1.69 -8.69 8.84
C LEU A 69 2.49 -9.97 9.12
N ILE A 70 2.99 -10.65 8.08
CA ILE A 70 3.85 -11.84 8.23
C ILE A 70 5.14 -11.48 8.97
N LEU A 71 5.78 -10.37 8.63
CA LEU A 71 7.00 -9.92 9.30
C LEU A 71 6.76 -9.59 10.77
N VAL A 72 5.63 -8.95 11.09
CA VAL A 72 5.23 -8.67 12.49
C VAL A 72 5.01 -9.98 13.25
N ILE A 73 4.34 -10.96 12.64
CA ILE A 73 4.14 -12.29 13.22
C ILE A 73 5.49 -12.98 13.47
N LEU A 74 6.37 -13.03 12.46
CA LEU A 74 7.69 -13.66 12.58
C LEU A 74 8.55 -13.01 13.67
N SER A 75 8.54 -11.67 13.73
CA SER A 75 9.23 -10.92 14.77
C SER A 75 8.67 -11.21 16.16
N HIS A 76 7.35 -11.35 16.30
CA HIS A 76 6.72 -11.65 17.58
C HIS A 76 7.05 -13.06 18.09
N TYR A 77 7.13 -14.04 17.20
CA TYR A 77 7.50 -15.43 17.53
C TYR A 77 9.02 -15.68 17.60
N GLY A 78 9.85 -14.65 17.40
CA GLY A 78 11.31 -14.75 17.51
C GLY A 78 11.97 -15.53 16.37
N PHE A 79 11.34 -15.61 15.20
CA PHE A 79 11.92 -16.22 14.01
C PHE A 79 12.87 -15.27 13.24
N VAL A 80 12.94 -14.00 13.66
CA VAL A 80 13.81 -12.93 13.11
C VAL A 80 14.26 -12.03 14.25
#